data_AF-A0A0H2MX71-F1
#
_entry.id   AF-A0A0H2MX71-F1
#
_cell.length_a   1.000
_cell.length_b   1.000
_cell.length_c   1.000
_cell.angle_alpha   90.00
_cell.angle_beta   90.00
_cell.angle_gamma   90.00
#
_symmetry.space_group_name_H-M   'P 1'
#
loop_
_entity.id
_entity.type
_entity.pdbx_description
1 polymer ?
#
loop_
_entity_poly.entity_id
_entity_poly.type
_entity_poly.pdbx_seq_one_letter_code
_entity_poly.pdbx_strand_id
1 'polypeptide(L)'
;MSRKIGTLVHIPATTKDKECFRGDIDLNAVASGPLFLDPAIKRSDRSPDYRINIHYRGEWEDFGAAWWKEDQGGGKFLSLAVDHPDMNGSVNVAAFFVDMEDQPDPKNPDHMRIVWERYNPNKRRRAPSAADSSGGFAYPR
;
A
#
# COMPACT_ATOMS: atom_id res chain seq x y z
N MET A 1 7.10 -5.91 14.40
CA MET A 1 7.80 -5.15 13.36
C MET A 1 7.09 -5.41 12.05
N SER A 2 6.89 -4.37 11.26
CA SER A 2 6.32 -4.50 9.93
C SER A 2 7.45 -4.87 8.94
N ARG A 3 7.21 -5.84 8.05
CA ARG A 3 8.22 -6.31 7.10
C ARG A 3 7.93 -5.71 5.72
N LYS A 4 8.92 -5.07 5.09
CA LYS A 4 8.86 -4.73 3.66
C LYS A 4 8.84 -6.03 2.88
N ILE A 5 7.84 -6.19 2.03
CA ILE A 5 7.64 -7.39 1.21
C ILE A 5 7.56 -7.06 -0.28
N GLY A 6 7.69 -5.80 -0.68
CA GLY A 6 7.59 -5.43 -2.08
C GLY A 6 7.62 -3.92 -2.30
N THR A 7 7.48 -3.54 -3.56
CA THR A 7 7.38 -2.14 -3.99
C THR A 7 6.29 -1.96 -5.03
N LEU A 8 5.76 -0.75 -5.12
CA LEU A 8 4.89 -0.31 -6.19
C LEU A 8 5.36 1.04 -6.69
N VAL A 9 5.15 1.30 -7.96
CA VAL A 9 5.37 2.58 -8.63
C VAL A 9 4.05 2.98 -9.26
N HIS A 10 3.61 4.18 -8.90
CA HIS A 10 2.41 4.82 -9.43
C HIS A 10 2.64 5.25 -10.87
N ILE A 11 1.80 4.77 -11.77
CA ILE A 11 1.82 5.16 -13.18
C ILE A 11 0.59 6.04 -13.40
N PRO A 12 0.77 7.36 -13.57
CA PRO A 12 -0.34 8.27 -13.73
C PRO A 12 -1.14 7.96 -14.99
N ALA A 13 -2.44 8.20 -14.92
CA ALA A 13 -3.34 8.09 -16.05
C ALA A 13 -2.84 8.95 -17.23
N THR A 14 -2.58 8.34 -18.38
CA THR A 14 -2.46 9.09 -19.63
C THR A 14 -3.87 9.36 -20.18
N THR A 15 -4.02 10.27 -21.15
CA THR A 15 -5.31 10.79 -21.66
C THR A 15 -6.36 9.73 -22.05
N LYS A 16 -6.00 8.45 -22.18
CA LYS A 16 -6.91 7.32 -22.45
C LYS A 16 -6.84 6.18 -21.43
N ASP A 17 -5.86 6.15 -20.55
CA ASP A 17 -5.65 5.05 -19.62
C ASP A 17 -6.00 5.48 -18.20
N LYS A 18 -6.51 4.52 -17.42
CA LYS A 18 -6.73 4.72 -15.99
C LYS A 18 -5.38 4.56 -15.26
N GLU A 19 -5.24 5.29 -14.16
CA GLU A 19 -4.09 5.19 -13.24
C GLU A 19 -3.83 3.73 -12.85
N CYS A 20 -2.59 3.26 -12.90
CA CYS A 20 -2.24 1.90 -12.52
C CYS A 20 -0.96 1.87 -11.67
N PHE A 21 -0.65 0.72 -11.06
CA PHE A 21 0.58 0.55 -10.28
C PHE A 21 1.35 -0.67 -10.74
N ARG A 22 2.68 -0.56 -10.83
CA ARG A 22 3.58 -1.68 -11.16
C ARG A 22 4.62 -1.87 -10.08
N GLY A 23 5.03 -3.10 -9.84
CA GLY A 23 6.19 -3.35 -8.99
C GLY A 23 6.41 -4.82 -8.77
N ASP A 24 6.78 -5.16 -7.55
CA ASP A 24 7.13 -6.51 -7.14
C ASP A 24 6.57 -6.81 -5.75
N ILE A 25 6.29 -8.08 -5.51
CA ILE A 25 5.88 -8.57 -4.20
C ILE A 25 6.56 -9.92 -3.92
N ASP A 26 6.92 -10.14 -2.67
CA ASP A 26 7.50 -11.36 -2.14
C ASP A 26 6.71 -11.82 -0.91
N LEU A 27 5.77 -12.75 -1.14
CA LEU A 27 4.96 -13.34 -0.09
C LEU A 27 5.60 -14.58 0.56
N ASN A 28 6.88 -14.83 0.31
CA ASN A 28 7.65 -16.01 0.76
C ASN A 28 6.99 -17.34 0.37
N ALA A 29 7.57 -18.03 -0.61
CA ALA A 29 7.23 -19.38 -1.07
C ALA A 29 5.86 -19.59 -1.75
N VAL A 30 4.90 -18.66 -1.62
CA VAL A 30 3.58 -18.81 -2.26
C VAL A 30 3.47 -18.05 -3.58
N ALA A 31 3.77 -16.76 -3.57
CA ALA A 31 3.79 -15.94 -4.79
C ALA A 31 4.83 -14.84 -4.61
N SER A 32 5.89 -14.92 -5.40
CA SER A 32 6.95 -13.92 -5.44
C SER A 32 7.23 -13.57 -6.90
N GLY A 33 7.16 -12.28 -7.24
CA GLY A 33 7.36 -11.85 -8.61
C GLY A 33 6.80 -10.46 -8.92
N PRO A 34 6.82 -10.10 -10.22
CA PRO A 34 6.18 -8.89 -10.72
C PRO A 34 4.70 -8.82 -10.35
N LEU A 35 4.27 -7.63 -9.97
CA LEU A 35 2.91 -7.29 -9.54
C LEU A 35 2.38 -6.14 -10.40
N PHE A 36 1.11 -6.21 -10.76
CA PHE A 36 0.38 -5.15 -11.43
C PHE A 36 -0.97 -4.89 -10.74
N LEU A 37 -1.30 -3.62 -10.52
CA LEU A 37 -2.61 -3.20 -10.03
C LEU A 37 -3.41 -2.57 -11.17
N ASP A 38 -4.41 -3.31 -11.62
CA ASP A 38 -5.31 -2.91 -12.71
C ASP A 38 -6.56 -2.22 -12.18
N PRO A 39 -6.96 -1.07 -12.71
CA PRO A 39 -8.19 -0.39 -12.31
C PRO A 39 -9.41 -1.28 -12.44
N ALA A 40 -10.09 -1.50 -11.31
CA ALA A 40 -11.31 -2.27 -11.29
C ALA A 40 -12.50 -1.41 -11.79
N ILE A 41 -13.52 -2.08 -12.31
CA ILE A 41 -14.79 -1.43 -12.62
C ILE A 41 -15.55 -1.25 -11.31
N LYS A 42 -15.60 -0.01 -10.79
CA LYS A 42 -16.40 0.31 -9.62
C LYS A 42 -17.89 0.11 -9.90
N ARG A 43 -18.51 -0.78 -9.13
CA ARG A 43 -19.97 -1.00 -9.13
C ARG A 43 -20.65 -0.40 -7.89
N SER A 44 -19.88 -0.16 -6.83
CA SER A 44 -20.32 0.41 -5.55
C SER A 44 -19.13 0.98 -4.78
N ASP A 45 -19.37 1.68 -3.69
CA ASP A 45 -18.30 2.19 -2.80
C ASP A 45 -17.48 1.09 -2.12
N ARG A 46 -18.04 -0.12 -2.00
CA ARG A 46 -17.34 -1.29 -1.46
C ARG A 46 -16.55 -2.04 -2.53
N SER A 47 -16.75 -1.70 -3.80
CA SER A 47 -16.02 -2.33 -4.89
C SER A 47 -14.53 -1.96 -4.80
N PRO A 48 -13.64 -2.88 -5.20
CA PRO A 48 -12.22 -2.58 -5.25
C PRO A 48 -11.92 -1.40 -6.18
N ASP A 49 -10.86 -0.69 -5.85
CA ASP A 49 -10.26 0.31 -6.74
C ASP A 49 -9.39 -0.37 -7.79
N TYR A 50 -8.70 -1.46 -7.40
CA TYR A 50 -7.82 -2.21 -8.29
C TYR A 50 -7.96 -3.73 -8.12
N ARG A 51 -7.69 -4.48 -9.19
CA ARG A 51 -7.39 -5.91 -9.17
C ARG A 51 -5.89 -6.12 -9.04
N ILE A 52 -5.50 -7.14 -8.29
CA ILE A 52 -4.11 -7.50 -8.07
C ILE A 52 -3.78 -8.60 -9.06
N ASN A 53 -2.83 -8.38 -9.97
CA ASN A 53 -2.33 -9.40 -10.88
C ASN A 53 -0.86 -9.68 -10.53
N ILE A 54 -0.52 -10.94 -10.28
CA ILE A 54 0.86 -11.35 -9.98
C ILE A 54 1.32 -12.31 -11.07
N HIS A 55 2.56 -12.13 -11.53
CA HIS A 55 3.17 -13.06 -12.46
C HIS A 55 3.61 -14.32 -11.71
N TYR A 56 2.79 -15.36 -11.79
CA TYR A 56 2.92 -16.61 -11.06
C TYR A 56 2.98 -17.79 -12.04
N ARG A 57 3.91 -18.72 -11.83
CA ARG A 57 4.12 -19.91 -12.69
C ARG A 57 4.23 -19.66 -14.20
N GLY A 58 4.66 -18.46 -14.60
CA GLY A 58 4.87 -18.08 -16.01
C GLY A 58 3.68 -17.35 -16.65
N GLU A 59 2.61 -17.10 -15.89
CA GLU A 59 1.42 -16.40 -16.37
C GLU A 59 1.03 -15.26 -15.41
N TRP A 60 0.26 -14.30 -15.91
CA TRP A 60 -0.36 -13.28 -15.07
C TRP A 60 -1.68 -13.81 -14.54
N GLU A 61 -1.75 -13.98 -13.23
CA GLU A 61 -2.95 -14.49 -12.57
C GLU A 61 -3.54 -13.44 -11.62
N ASP A 62 -4.86 -13.52 -11.43
CA ASP A 62 -5.59 -12.66 -10.50
C ASP A 62 -5.40 -13.15 -9.07
N PHE A 63 -4.74 -12.31 -8.28
CA PHE A 63 -4.35 -12.55 -6.89
C PHE A 63 -5.12 -11.66 -5.92
N GLY A 64 -6.25 -11.08 -6.34
CA GLY A 64 -7.19 -10.43 -5.43
C GLY A 64 -7.46 -8.97 -5.75
N ALA A 65 -7.48 -8.12 -4.73
CA ALA A 65 -8.02 -6.77 -4.84
C ALA A 65 -7.36 -5.76 -3.92
N ALA A 66 -7.36 -4.50 -4.34
CA ALA A 66 -6.87 -3.38 -3.57
C ALA A 66 -7.90 -2.24 -3.46
N TRP A 67 -7.84 -1.53 -2.34
CA TRP A 67 -8.68 -0.37 -2.04
C TRP A 67 -7.84 0.79 -1.53
N TRP A 68 -8.16 1.99 -1.98
CA TRP A 68 -7.69 3.21 -1.34
C TRP A 68 -8.32 3.36 0.03
N LYS A 69 -7.48 3.64 1.03
CA LYS A 69 -7.90 3.96 2.39
C LYS A 69 -7.12 5.15 2.92
N GLU A 70 -7.70 5.78 3.93
CA GLU A 70 -7.09 6.85 4.69
C GLU A 70 -6.73 6.31 6.08
N ASP A 71 -5.54 6.65 6.56
CA ASP A 71 -5.13 6.37 7.93
C ASP A 71 -5.68 7.43 8.89
N GLN A 72 -5.53 7.20 10.19
CA GLN A 72 -6.02 8.14 11.21
C GLN A 72 -5.29 9.50 11.21
N GLY A 73 -4.14 9.60 10.55
CA GLY A 73 -3.37 10.83 10.38
C GLY A 73 -3.66 11.57 9.07
N GLY A 74 -4.63 11.11 8.28
CA GLY A 74 -4.98 11.69 6.98
C GLY A 74 -4.09 11.20 5.81
N GLY A 75 -3.18 10.27 6.07
CA GLY A 75 -2.31 9.65 5.06
C GLY A 75 -3.09 8.65 4.20
N LYS A 76 -2.92 8.72 2.88
CA LYS A 76 -3.50 7.73 1.97
C LYS A 76 -2.61 6.50 1.83
N PHE A 77 -3.22 5.32 1.78
CA PHE A 77 -2.54 4.07 1.54
C PHE A 77 -3.42 3.11 0.75
N LEU A 78 -2.80 2.17 0.04
CA LEU A 78 -3.52 1.06 -0.59
C LEU A 78 -3.59 -0.10 0.39
N SER A 79 -4.80 -0.57 0.66
CA SER A 79 -5.08 -1.82 1.37
C SER A 79 -5.21 -2.93 0.34
N LEU A 80 -4.30 -3.90 0.35
CA LEU A 80 -4.29 -5.04 -0.58
C LEU A 80 -4.75 -6.29 0.16
N ALA A 81 -5.76 -6.97 -0.37
CA ALA A 81 -6.13 -8.31 0.03
C ALA A 81 -5.65 -9.26 -1.06
N VAL A 82 -4.56 -9.98 -0.76
CA VAL A 82 -3.98 -10.96 -1.68
C VAL A 82 -4.59 -12.32 -1.38
N ASP A 83 -5.28 -12.90 -2.35
CA ASP A 83 -5.88 -14.23 -2.25
C ASP A 83 -5.70 -15.00 -3.55
N HIS A 84 -5.46 -16.31 -3.43
CA HIS A 84 -5.29 -17.21 -4.55
C HIS A 84 -5.67 -18.63 -4.13
N PRO A 85 -6.22 -19.48 -5.02
CA PRO A 85 -6.56 -20.87 -4.68
C PRO A 85 -5.40 -21.70 -4.11
N ASP A 86 -4.16 -21.41 -4.50
CA ASP A 86 -2.95 -22.07 -3.97
C ASP A 86 -2.51 -21.54 -2.59
N MET A 87 -3.20 -20.53 -2.04
CA MET A 87 -2.94 -19.97 -0.72
C MET A 87 -3.86 -20.57 0.33
N ASN A 88 -3.34 -20.85 1.53
CA ASN A 88 -4.13 -21.33 2.67
C ASN A 88 -5.10 -20.27 3.27
N GLY A 89 -5.17 -19.08 2.67
CA GLY A 89 -6.02 -17.98 3.10
C GLY A 89 -5.55 -16.65 2.52
N SER A 90 -6.36 -15.62 2.68
CA SER A 90 -6.01 -14.28 2.22
C SER A 90 -4.95 -13.64 3.11
N VAL A 91 -4.01 -12.95 2.48
CA VAL A 91 -2.97 -12.16 3.15
C VAL A 91 -3.28 -10.69 2.93
N ASN A 92 -3.52 -9.99 4.03
CA ASN A 92 -3.76 -8.55 3.99
C ASN A 92 -2.43 -7.80 4.16
N VAL A 93 -2.11 -6.96 3.18
CA VAL A 93 -0.91 -6.13 3.17
C VAL A 93 -1.30 -4.69 2.86
N ALA A 94 -0.41 -3.75 3.12
CA ALA A 94 -0.66 -2.34 2.86
C ALA A 94 0.51 -1.72 2.11
N ALA A 95 0.22 -0.90 1.09
CA ALA A 95 1.21 -0.11 0.40
C ALA A 95 1.11 1.36 0.79
N PHE A 96 2.23 1.94 1.21
CA PHE A 96 2.35 3.33 1.63
C PHE A 96 3.34 4.04 0.72
N PHE A 97 3.09 5.31 0.40
CA PHE A 97 4.11 6.14 -0.23
C PHE A 97 5.39 6.14 0.62
N VAL A 98 6.52 6.06 -0.08
CA VAL A 98 7.83 6.21 0.53
C VAL A 98 8.02 7.68 0.91
N ASP A 99 8.72 7.95 2.02
CA ASP A 99 9.00 9.30 2.48
C ASP A 99 9.77 10.08 1.40
N MET A 100 9.53 11.40 1.28
CA MET A 100 10.07 12.22 0.19
C MET A 100 11.60 12.14 0.04
N GLU A 101 12.31 11.94 1.15
CA GLU A 101 13.78 11.82 1.19
C GLU A 101 14.28 10.49 0.60
N ASP A 102 13.44 9.46 0.64
CA ASP A 102 13.73 8.09 0.20
C ASP A 102 13.16 7.81 -1.21
N GLN A 103 12.48 8.78 -1.84
CA GLN A 103 11.98 8.68 -3.20
C GLN A 103 13.15 8.73 -4.20
N PRO A 104 13.21 7.83 -5.20
CA PRO A 104 14.22 7.89 -6.25
C PRO A 104 14.19 9.19 -7.06
N ASP A 105 12.98 9.74 -7.28
CA ASP A 105 12.76 11.08 -7.81
C ASP A 105 11.89 11.89 -6.84
N PRO A 106 12.49 12.77 -6.02
CA PRO A 106 11.75 13.60 -5.07
C PRO A 106 10.75 14.57 -5.74
N LYS A 107 10.89 14.84 -7.04
CA LYS A 107 9.96 15.73 -7.77
C LYS A 107 8.66 15.02 -8.16
N ASN A 108 8.69 13.69 -8.25
CA ASN A 108 7.56 12.86 -8.63
C ASN A 108 7.46 11.68 -7.64
N PRO A 109 6.88 11.90 -6.44
CA PRO A 109 6.78 10.85 -5.43
C PRO A 109 5.73 9.80 -5.85
N ASP A 110 6.17 8.84 -6.64
CA ASP A 110 5.37 7.76 -7.22
C ASP A 110 5.68 6.39 -6.59
N HIS A 111 6.76 6.26 -5.82
CA HIS A 111 7.13 4.99 -5.20
C HIS A 111 6.38 4.76 -3.88
N MET A 112 5.91 3.52 -3.74
CA MET A 112 5.27 3.00 -2.55
C MET A 112 5.99 1.74 -2.09
N ARG A 113 6.02 1.53 -0.77
CA ARG A 113 6.51 0.29 -0.15
C ARG A 113 5.33 -0.59 0.24
N ILE A 114 5.38 -1.87 -0.13
CA ILE A 114 4.42 -2.85 0.34
C ILE A 114 4.92 -3.43 1.67
N VAL A 115 4.05 -3.38 2.67
CA VAL A 115 4.35 -3.76 4.03
C VAL A 115 3.37 -4.82 4.49
N TRP A 116 3.90 -5.90 5.02
CA TRP A 116 3.13 -6.91 5.72
C TRP A 116 3.35 -6.75 7.23
N GLU A 117 2.30 -6.34 7.94
CA GLU A 117 2.25 -6.46 9.39
C GLU A 117 1.33 -7.63 9.73
N ARG A 118 1.77 -8.51 10.63
CA ARG A 118 0.86 -9.52 11.18
C ARG A 118 -0.28 -8.77 11.85
N TYR A 119 -1.52 -9.03 11.44
CA TYR A 119 -2.71 -8.52 12.10
C TYR A 119 -2.55 -8.73 13.62
N ASN A 120 -2.36 -7.64 14.35
CA ASN A 120 -2.32 -7.63 15.80
C ASN A 120 -3.59 -6.91 16.25
N PRO A 121 -4.64 -7.63 16.66
CA PRO A 121 -5.92 -7.01 17.06
C PRO A 121 -5.77 -6.05 18.24
N ASN A 122 -4.67 -6.12 18.99
CA ASN A 122 -4.39 -5.28 20.15
C ASN A 122 -3.54 -4.04 19.83
N LYS A 123 -3.01 -3.91 18.61
CA LYS A 123 -2.17 -2.76 18.23
C LYS A 123 -3.06 -1.66 17.67
N ARG A 124 -3.89 -1.06 18.53
CA ARG A 124 -4.43 0.29 18.28
C ARG A 124 -3.22 1.21 18.20
N ARG A 125 -2.81 1.61 16.99
CA ARG A 125 -1.83 2.69 16.82
C ARG A 125 -2.38 3.88 17.60
N ARG A 126 -1.75 4.21 18.74
CA ARG A 126 -1.99 5.49 19.40
C ARG A 126 -1.63 6.54 18.35
N ALA A 127 -2.59 7.41 18.04
CA ALA A 127 -2.29 8.66 17.35
C ALA A 127 -1.10 9.33 18.06
N PRO A 128 -0.18 9.99 17.34
CA PRO A 128 0.84 10.80 17.98
C PRO A 128 0.13 11.77 18.93
N SER A 129 0.41 11.62 20.22
CA SER A 129 -0.12 12.51 21.24
C SER A 129 0.42 13.90 20.96
N ALA A 130 -0.48 14.86 20.76
CA ALA A 130 -0.18 16.29 20.62
C ALA A 130 0.32 16.92 21.95
N ALA A 131 1.17 16.22 22.69
CA ALA A 131 1.68 16.64 23.99
C ALA A 131 3.14 17.12 23.96
N ASP A 132 3.83 17.01 22.82
CA ASP A 132 5.24 17.46 22.68
C ASP A 132 5.39 18.86 22.05
N SER A 133 4.39 19.72 22.27
CA SER A 133 4.44 21.15 21.91
C SER A 133 4.12 22.03 23.12
N SER A 134 4.99 21.97 24.14
CA SER A 134 5.04 23.02 25.18
C SER A 134 6.48 23.51 25.42
N GLY A 135 7.10 24.01 24.35
CA GLY A 135 8.21 24.96 24.46
C GLY A 135 7.69 26.33 24.92
N GLY A 136 7.53 26.49 26.23
CA GLY A 136 7.10 27.75 26.85
C GLY A 136 8.14 28.85 26.68
N PHE A 137 7.78 29.89 25.93
CA PHE A 137 8.43 31.20 25.96
C PHE A 137 8.29 31.80 27.37
N ALA A 138 9.41 32.15 28.00
CA ALA A 138 9.45 33.02 29.17
C ALA A 138 10.21 34.30 28.82
N TYR A 139 9.49 35.43 28.71
CA TYR A 139 10.08 36.76 28.86
C TYR A 139 9.96 37.19 30.32
N PRO A 140 11.03 37.68 30.96
CA PRO A 140 10.91 38.61 32.07
C PRO A 140 11.20 40.06 31.63
N ARG A 141 10.57 40.95 32.41
CA ARG A 141 10.37 42.39 32.24
C ARG A 141 11.63 43.25 32.29
#